data_AF-A0A7S3EVE1-F1
#
_entry.id   AF-A0A7S3EVE1-F1
#
_cell.length_a   1.000
_cell.length_b   1.000
_cell.length_c   1.000
_cell.angle_alpha   90.00
_cell.angle_beta   90.00
_cell.angle_gamma   90.00
#
_symmetry.space_group_name_H-M   'P 1'
#
loop_
_entity.id
_entity.type
_entity.pdbx_description
1 polymer ?
#
loop_
_entity_poly.entity_id
_entity_poly.type
_entity_poly.pdbx_seq_one_letter_code
_entity_poly.pdbx_strand_id
1 'polypeptide(L)'
;HAHMSYTCPHPHRPRRVSARADVEGYECRALQGMRALLDAGAVQAIKIEVFDNMLRAQGCSGLELQRLLASSGFTLYLAPADGLTDAISRAKPHPVSELHSASQPYNLYCFRPEPAPSYHIRHMGYRERRRRLSS
;
A
#
# COMPACT_ATOMS: atom_id res chain seq x y z
N HIS A 1 -31.39 -30.46 -13.96
CA HIS A 1 -30.88 -29.29 -13.22
C HIS A 1 -29.41 -29.11 -13.55
N ALA A 2 -29.06 -28.15 -14.42
CA ALA A 2 -27.68 -27.87 -14.78
C ALA A 2 -27.10 -26.82 -13.83
N HIS A 3 -26.01 -27.17 -13.14
CA HIS A 3 -25.27 -26.26 -12.27
C HIS A 3 -24.26 -25.49 -13.13
N MET A 4 -24.57 -24.24 -13.45
CA MET A 4 -23.66 -23.37 -14.19
C MET A 4 -22.60 -22.83 -13.23
N SER A 5 -21.38 -23.33 -13.36
CA SER A 5 -20.23 -22.87 -12.57
C SER A 5 -19.47 -21.83 -13.37
N TYR A 6 -19.59 -20.55 -12.99
CA TYR A 6 -18.73 -19.51 -13.55
C TYR A 6 -17.34 -19.63 -12.90
N THR A 7 -16.40 -20.27 -13.58
CA THR A 7 -14.98 -20.04 -13.29
C THR A 7 -14.61 -18.70 -13.89
N CYS A 8 -14.51 -17.67 -13.04
CA CYS A 8 -13.97 -16.37 -13.43
C CYS A 8 -12.51 -16.58 -13.90
N PRO A 9 -12.16 -16.30 -15.16
CA PRO A 9 -10.81 -16.45 -15.64
C PRO A 9 -9.96 -15.39 -14.94
N HIS A 10 -8.93 -15.85 -14.23
CA HIS A 10 -7.83 -15.10 -13.62
C HIS A 10 -8.04 -13.59 -13.37
N PRO A 11 -7.99 -13.10 -12.11
CA PRO A 11 -7.91 -11.66 -11.90
C PRO A 11 -6.65 -11.16 -12.59
N HIS A 12 -6.82 -10.40 -13.66
CA HIS A 12 -5.74 -9.65 -14.28
C HIS A 12 -4.99 -8.96 -13.15
N ARG A 13 -3.69 -9.25 -12.98
CA ARG A 13 -2.85 -8.54 -12.01
C ARG A 13 -3.13 -7.06 -12.19
N PRO A 14 -3.64 -6.33 -11.18
CA PRO A 14 -3.92 -4.93 -11.34
C PRO A 14 -2.63 -4.23 -11.79
N ARG A 15 -2.72 -3.43 -12.86
CA ARG A 15 -1.59 -2.60 -13.29
C ARG A 15 -1.17 -1.77 -12.09
N ARG A 16 0.07 -1.93 -11.65
CA ARG A 16 0.59 -1.22 -10.47
C ARG A 16 0.69 0.25 -10.83
N VAL A 17 -0.18 1.07 -10.25
CA VAL A 17 -0.11 2.53 -10.39
C VAL A 17 0.69 3.09 -9.23
N SER A 18 1.72 3.86 -9.58
CA SER A 18 2.46 4.70 -8.65
C SER A 18 1.93 6.12 -8.75
N ALA A 19 1.68 6.76 -7.61
CA ALA A 19 1.28 8.15 -7.54
C ALA A 19 2.41 9.02 -6.96
N ARG A 20 2.50 10.27 -7.43
CA ARG A 20 3.28 11.33 -6.79
C ARG A 20 2.32 12.44 -6.41
N ALA A 21 2.38 12.89 -5.16
CA ALA A 21 1.64 14.06 -4.71
C ALA A 21 2.65 15.16 -4.38
N ASP A 22 2.58 16.24 -5.15
CA ASP A 22 3.33 17.47 -4.95
C ASP A 22 2.33 18.60 -5.11
N VAL A 23 1.68 18.94 -3.99
CA VAL A 23 0.52 19.84 -3.98
C VAL A 23 0.70 20.92 -2.90
N GLU A 24 1.94 21.26 -2.58
CA GLU A 24 2.35 22.40 -1.75
C GLU A 24 1.53 22.58 -0.45
N GLY A 25 1.31 21.52 0.31
CA GLY A 25 0.57 21.56 1.59
C GLY A 25 -0.87 21.05 1.52
N TYR A 26 -1.40 20.74 0.33
CA TYR A 26 -2.75 20.18 0.17
C TYR A 26 -2.79 18.64 0.17
N GLU A 27 -1.71 17.97 0.56
CA GLU A 27 -1.53 16.53 0.39
C GLU A 27 -2.64 15.74 1.11
N CYS A 28 -3.03 16.17 2.31
CA CYS A 28 -4.12 15.53 3.05
C CYS A 28 -5.46 15.62 2.30
N ARG A 29 -5.80 16.79 1.73
CA ARG A 29 -7.05 16.98 0.96
C ARG A 29 -7.02 16.18 -0.34
N ALA A 30 -5.87 16.16 -1.02
CA ALA A 30 -5.69 15.35 -2.22
C ALA A 30 -5.92 13.86 -1.93
N LEU A 31 -5.32 13.33 -0.86
CA LEU A 31 -5.51 11.93 -0.48
C LEU A 31 -6.94 11.62 -0.01
N GLN A 32 -7.62 12.56 0.65
CA GLN A 32 -9.05 12.44 0.96
C GLN A 32 -9.89 12.36 -0.32
N GLY A 33 -9.61 13.19 -1.33
CA GLY A 33 -10.25 13.11 -2.64
C GLY A 33 -9.97 11.80 -3.38
N MET A 34 -8.80 11.20 -3.14
CA MET A 34 -8.41 9.90 -3.69
C MET A 34 -8.91 8.69 -2.89
N ARG A 35 -9.71 8.90 -1.83
CA ARG A 35 -10.06 7.83 -0.88
C ARG A 35 -10.61 6.56 -1.55
N ALA A 36 -11.49 6.70 -2.53
CA ALA A 36 -12.04 5.57 -3.27
C ALA A 36 -10.96 4.73 -3.99
N LEU A 37 -9.95 5.38 -4.58
CA LEU A 37 -8.84 4.70 -5.24
C LEU A 37 -7.88 4.03 -4.25
N LEU A 38 -7.64 4.69 -3.11
CA LEU A 38 -6.82 4.15 -2.03
C LEU A 38 -7.51 2.93 -1.39
N ASP A 39 -8.80 3.01 -1.11
CA ASP A 39 -9.56 1.91 -0.50
C ASP A 39 -9.71 0.72 -1.48
N ALA A 40 -9.85 0.99 -2.78
CA ALA A 40 -9.87 -0.05 -3.82
C ALA A 40 -8.50 -0.71 -4.07
N GLY A 41 -7.41 -0.18 -3.49
CA GLY A 41 -6.05 -0.67 -3.74
C GLY A 41 -5.55 -0.50 -5.15
N ALA A 42 -6.10 0.49 -5.87
CA ALA A 42 -5.62 0.86 -7.19
C ALA A 42 -4.21 1.48 -7.14
N VAL A 43 -3.84 2.11 -6.03
CA VAL A 43 -2.54 2.76 -5.81
C VAL A 43 -1.64 1.87 -4.96
N GLN A 44 -0.49 1.49 -5.51
CA GLN A 44 0.45 0.56 -4.84
C GLN A 44 1.64 1.26 -4.19
N ALA A 45 2.03 2.42 -4.73
CA ALA A 45 3.12 3.22 -4.20
C ALA A 45 2.79 4.72 -4.27
N ILE A 46 3.21 5.47 -3.26
CA ILE A 46 3.09 6.93 -3.21
C ILE A 46 4.41 7.54 -2.74
N LYS A 47 4.94 8.53 -3.46
CA LYS A 47 6.00 9.42 -2.97
C LYS A 47 5.38 10.79 -2.65
N ILE A 48 5.67 11.31 -1.47
CA ILE A 48 5.28 12.66 -1.04
C ILE A 48 6.52 13.38 -0.50
N GLU A 49 6.71 14.64 -0.89
CA GLU A 49 7.65 15.55 -0.23
C GLU A 49 6.88 16.33 0.83
N VAL A 50 7.26 16.19 2.09
CA VAL A 50 6.51 16.72 3.22
C VAL A 50 7.17 18.01 3.73
N PHE A 51 6.39 19.09 3.68
CA PHE A 51 6.72 20.38 4.27
C PHE A 51 5.68 20.70 5.35
N ASP A 52 5.99 20.40 6.62
CA ASP A 52 5.01 20.46 7.72
C ASP A 52 4.43 21.87 7.92
N ASN A 53 5.20 22.91 7.66
CA ASN A 53 4.73 24.30 7.67
C ASN A 53 3.62 24.56 6.62
N MET A 54 3.77 24.02 5.42
CA MET A 54 2.77 24.17 4.35
C MET A 54 1.52 23.34 4.64
N LEU A 55 1.69 22.12 5.16
CA LEU A 55 0.56 21.29 5.62
C LEU A 55 -0.26 22.01 6.69
N ARG A 56 0.41 22.61 7.69
CA ARG A 56 -0.26 23.36 8.76
C ARG A 56 -0.99 24.58 8.24
N ALA A 57 -0.44 25.28 7.26
CA ALA A 57 -1.12 26.40 6.61
C ALA A 57 -2.44 25.97 5.95
N GLN A 58 -2.59 24.69 5.59
CA GLN A 58 -3.82 24.11 5.02
C GLN A 58 -4.70 23.37 6.03
N GLY A 59 -4.36 23.41 7.32
CA GLY A 59 -5.09 22.76 8.40
C GLY A 59 -4.84 21.25 8.51
N CYS A 60 -3.67 20.79 8.05
CA CYS A 60 -3.20 19.42 8.27
C CYS A 60 -1.80 19.42 8.92
N SER A 61 -1.24 18.25 9.19
CA SER A 61 0.12 18.06 9.67
C SER A 61 0.75 16.84 9.02
N GLY A 62 2.08 16.77 9.03
CA GLY A 62 2.81 15.59 8.57
C GLY A 62 2.40 14.33 9.35
N LEU A 63 2.06 14.48 10.64
CA LEU A 63 1.55 13.39 11.46
C LEU A 63 0.19 12.88 10.97
N GLU A 64 -0.76 13.78 10.70
CA GLU A 64 -2.09 13.42 10.17
C GLU A 64 -2.00 12.80 8.77
N LEU A 65 -1.13 13.35 7.92
CA LEU A 65 -0.82 12.80 6.60
C LEU A 65 -0.34 11.35 6.70
N GLN A 66 0.62 11.09 7.59
CA GLN A 66 1.13 9.73 7.81
C GLN A 66 0.04 8.80 8.35
N ARG A 67 -0.79 9.24 9.31
CA ARG A 67 -1.92 8.45 9.82
C ARG A 67 -2.90 8.08 8.72
N LEU A 68 -3.21 9.02 7.82
CA LEU A 68 -4.11 8.77 6.71
C LEU A 68 -3.55 7.67 5.79
N LEU A 69 -2.28 7.75 5.42
CA LEU A 69 -1.63 6.76 4.56
C LEU A 69 -1.54 5.39 5.24
N ALA A 70 -1.15 5.34 6.52
CA ALA A 70 -1.12 4.11 7.29
C ALA A 70 -2.51 3.46 7.41
N SER A 71 -3.55 4.25 7.68
CA SER A 71 -4.95 3.77 7.73
C SER A 71 -5.46 3.26 6.38
N SER A 72 -4.81 3.67 5.28
CA SER A 72 -5.10 3.21 3.92
C SER A 72 -4.28 1.98 3.53
N GLY A 73 -3.60 1.34 4.48
CA GLY A 73 -2.87 0.09 4.29
C GLY A 73 -1.45 0.24 3.73
N PHE A 74 -0.86 1.44 3.78
CA PHE A 74 0.52 1.64 3.35
C PHE A 74 1.52 1.44 4.51
N THR A 75 2.64 0.81 4.19
CA THR A 75 3.87 0.86 4.98
C THR A 75 4.64 2.13 4.60
N LEU A 76 5.11 2.86 5.61
CA LEU A 76 5.73 4.17 5.44
C LEU A 76 7.25 4.09 5.66
N TYR A 77 7.99 4.80 4.82
CA TYR A 77 9.45 4.94 4.90
C TYR A 77 9.78 6.43 4.80
N LEU A 78 10.51 6.94 5.78
CA LEU A 78 10.91 8.34 5.83
C LEU A 78 12.37 8.46 5.40
N ALA A 79 12.66 9.51 4.64
CA ALA A 79 14.03 9.89 4.29
C ALA A 79 14.19 11.40 4.40
N PRO A 80 15.36 11.91 4.81
CA PRO A 80 15.66 13.34 4.73
C PRO A 80 15.44 13.91 3.32
N ALA A 81 15.10 15.20 3.22
CA ALA A 81 14.88 15.86 1.93
C ALA A 81 16.17 16.04 1.11
N ASP A 82 17.33 16.03 1.77
CA ASP A 82 18.64 16.37 1.21
C ASP A 82 19.43 15.19 0.61
N GLY A 83 18.88 13.96 0.56
CA GLY A 83 19.57 12.81 -0.03
C GLY A 83 18.66 11.66 -0.47
N LEU A 84 18.49 11.49 -1.79
CA LEU A 84 17.50 10.58 -2.38
C LEU A 84 17.93 9.10 -2.43
N THR A 85 19.24 8.79 -2.47
CA THR A 85 19.69 7.49 -3.01
C THR A 85 20.10 6.46 -1.95
N ASP A 86 20.81 6.88 -0.90
CA ASP A 86 21.27 5.96 0.15
C ASP A 86 20.26 5.76 1.28
N ALA A 87 19.38 6.76 1.49
CA ALA A 87 18.46 6.77 2.60
C ALA A 87 17.35 5.72 2.45
N ILE A 88 16.76 5.54 1.27
CA ILE A 88 15.67 4.57 1.06
C ILE A 88 16.17 3.13 1.22
N SER A 89 17.36 2.83 0.70
CA SER A 89 17.98 1.51 0.82
C SER A 89 18.25 1.11 2.28
N ARG A 90 18.37 2.10 3.18
CA ARG A 90 18.58 1.91 4.62
C ARG A 90 17.33 2.24 5.45
N ALA A 91 16.29 2.80 4.83
CA ALA A 91 15.10 3.25 5.52
C ALA A 91 14.39 2.02 6.08
N LYS A 92 14.21 2.00 7.40
CA LYS A 92 13.38 1.01 8.05
C LYS A 92 11.92 1.43 7.90
N PRO A 93 11.00 0.47 7.74
CA PRO A 93 9.58 0.80 7.80
C PRO A 93 9.30 1.46 9.14
N HIS A 94 8.73 2.66 9.13
CA HIS A 94 8.37 3.36 10.35
C HIS A 94 7.01 2.84 10.83
N PRO A 95 6.96 2.19 12.01
CA PRO A 95 5.69 1.80 12.58
C PRO A 95 4.84 3.05 12.89
N VAL A 96 3.52 2.89 12.83
CA VAL A 96 2.54 3.97 13.08
C VAL A 96 2.66 4.57 14.49
N SER A 97 3.36 3.90 15.41
CA SER A 97 3.68 4.41 16.75
C SER A 97 4.83 5.42 16.77
N GLU A 98 5.65 5.48 15.71
CA GLU A 98 6.84 6.33 15.60
C GLU A 98 6.65 7.45 14.57
N LEU A 99 5.41 7.86 14.33
CA LEU A 99 5.11 8.92 13.38
C LEU A 99 5.77 10.23 13.83
N HIS A 100 6.61 10.78 12.96
CA HIS A 100 7.41 11.96 13.25
C HIS A 100 6.63 13.25 12.95
N SER A 101 6.71 14.21 13.87
CA SER A 101 6.47 15.62 13.59
C SER A 101 7.83 16.26 13.32
N ALA A 102 8.36 16.11 12.10
CA ALA A 102 9.66 16.67 11.76
C ALA A 102 9.55 18.20 11.54
N SER A 103 10.48 18.96 12.12
CA SER A 103 10.60 20.40 11.90
C SER A 103 11.29 20.75 10.57
N GLN A 104 11.90 19.76 9.91
CA GLN A 104 12.58 19.91 8.62
C GLN A 104 11.82 19.13 7.54
N PRO A 105 11.90 19.55 6.26
CA PRO A 105 11.31 18.81 5.16
C PRO A 105 11.86 17.39 5.04
N TYR A 106 11.02 16.45 4.61
CA TYR A 106 11.39 15.06 4.43
C TYR A 106 10.60 14.40 3.29
N ASN A 107 11.16 13.35 2.71
CA ASN A 107 10.45 12.49 1.77
C ASN A 107 9.73 11.37 2.52
N LEU A 108 8.48 11.12 2.13
CA LEU A 108 7.67 10.01 2.58
C LEU A 108 7.42 9.06 1.41
N TYR A 109 7.93 7.84 1.52
CA TYR A 109 7.69 6.75 0.58
C TYR A 109 6.71 5.77 1.19
N CYS A 110 5.64 5.48 0.46
CA CYS A 110 4.54 4.64 0.92
C CYS A 110 4.41 3.46 -0.02
N PHE A 111 4.41 2.25 0.52
CA PHE A 111 4.21 1.02 -0.26
C PHE A 111 3.12 0.18 0.37
N ARG A 112 2.20 -0.32 -0.44
CA ARG A 112 1.23 -1.30 0.02
C ARG A 112 1.88 -2.68 -0.08
N PRO A 113 1.85 -3.50 0.99
CA PRO A 113 2.25 -4.90 0.85
C PRO A 113 1.31 -5.56 -0.16
N GLU A 114 1.86 -6.35 -1.10
CA GLU A 114 0.98 -7.14 -1.96
C GLU A 114 0.09 -8.00 -1.06
N PRO A 115 -1.22 -8.11 -1.35
CA PRO A 115 -2.01 -9.14 -0.70
C PRO A 115 -1.29 -10.46 -0.97
N ALA A 116 -0.97 -11.20 0.11
CA ALA A 116 -0.35 -12.50 -0.03
C ALA A 116 -1.11 -13.27 -1.10
N PRO A 117 -0.45 -13.88 -2.11
CA PRO A 117 -1.15 -14.65 -3.11
C PRO A 117 -2.01 -15.65 -2.36
N SER A 118 -3.33 -15.52 -2.45
CA SER A 118 -4.26 -16.46 -1.84
C SER A 118 -4.09 -17.77 -2.60
N TYR A 119 -3.11 -18.59 -2.19
CA TYR A 119 -3.08 -19.97 -2.58
C TYR A 119 -4.30 -20.61 -1.93
N HIS A 120 -5.41 -20.66 -2.67
CA HIS A 120 -6.43 -21.65 -2.40
C HIS A 120 -5.75 -23.00 -2.60
N ILE A 121 -5.14 -23.55 -1.55
CA ILE A 121 -4.82 -24.97 -1.47
C ILE A 121 -6.19 -25.65 -1.51
N ARG A 122 -6.65 -25.98 -2.71
CA ARG A 122 -7.65 -27.02 -2.87
C ARG A 122 -6.98 -28.26 -2.31
N HIS A 123 -7.35 -28.64 -1.09
CA HIS A 123 -7.19 -30.01 -0.61
C HIS A 123 -7.99 -30.91 -1.57
N MET A 124 -7.38 -31.25 -2.71
CA MET A 124 -7.77 -32.40 -3.51
C MET A 124 -7.43 -33.61 -2.65
N GLY A 125 -8.44 -34.18 -2.03
CA GLY A 125 -8.33 -35.34 -1.16
C GLY A 125 -7.55 -36.45 -1.84
N TYR A 126 -6.42 -36.81 -1.25
CA TYR A 126 -5.70 -38.03 -1.58
C TYR A 126 -6.43 -39.21 -0.92
N ARG A 127 -7.61 -39.56 -1.44
CA ARG A 127 -8.27 -40.83 -1.14
C ARG A 127 -8.63 -41.51 -2.45
N GLU A 128 -8.24 -42.78 -2.51
CA GLU A 128 -8.57 -43.78 -3.54
C GLU A 128 -7.73 -43.81 -4.82
N ARG A 129 -6.50 -44.32 -4.66
CA ARG A 129 -5.92 -45.25 -5.64
C ARG A 129 -5.10 -46.36 -4.95
N ARG A 130 -5.79 -47.16 -4.13
CA ARG A 130 -5.36 -48.51 -3.73
C ARG A 130 -6.55 -49.46 -3.82
N ARG A 131 -6.91 -49.82 -5.05
CA ARG A 131 -7.64 -51.04 -5.41
C ARG A 131 -7.58 -51.15 -6.94
N ARG A 132 -6.58 -51.88 -7.42
CA ARG A 132 -6.47 -52.55 -8.75
C ARG A 132 -4.98 -52.78 -9.07
N LEU A 133 -4.32 -53.55 -8.20
CA LEU A 133 -3.11 -54.33 -8.53
C LEU A 133 -3.17 -55.57 -7.64
N SER A 134 -4.20 -56.39 -7.85
CA SER A 134 -4.37 -57.75 -7.30
C SER A 134 -5.59 -58.35 -7.98
N SER A 135 -5.43 -58.78 -9.23
CA SER A 135 -6.19 -59.82 -9.92
C SER A 135 -5.44 -60.12 -11.22
#